data_AF-A0AAI9V8Z6-F1
#
_entry.id   AF-A0AAI9V8Z6-F1
#
_cell.length_a   1.000
_cell.length_b   1.000
_cell.length_c   1.000
_cell.angle_alpha   90.00
_cell.angle_beta   90.00
_cell.angle_gamma   90.00
#
_symmetry.space_group_name_H-M   'P 1'
#
loop_
_entity.id
_entity.type
_entity.pdbx_description
1 polymer ?
#
loop_
_entity_poly.entity_id
_entity_poly.type
_entity_poly.pdbx_seq_one_letter_code
_entity_poly.pdbx_strand_id
1 'polypeptide(L)'
;LFLRSLFASCPFTPVPVILHWAQSVTLAPATDPAIIALLRPSTLSLHSACFAPLHEKAILSQSSSAKREHTYNRAPFTSPSDFTIMSSAAPHSNKSASSTNGEVDIKNLGHVETPKVEGTWTVEKALEISPGTAGPADAGSPLPYFHLIERLKTTKREGWRRFGIARGESIADHMYRMSLLSMLAPPALAPRLDLARCMKMCLIHDMAESLVGDITPVDGVAKPEKNRREAETMDFITKNLLGSVYGGIPGAEIREIWQEYEDSQTLNSHYVHDLDKMELLLQMMEYEKRGQGKLDLGEFAYVATKFTLPETKEWADALLKEREHFWGTQQHVHGEDGIEGGVQKDRRQQQDDYYERK
;
A
#
# COMPACT_ATOMS: atom_id res chain seq x y z
N LEU A 1 -16.41 -33.25 -40.05
CA LEU A 1 -16.98 -34.37 -39.25
C LEU A 1 -17.88 -33.76 -38.19
N PHE A 2 -19.20 -33.79 -38.42
CA PHE A 2 -20.21 -34.56 -37.65
C PHE A 2 -20.47 -33.98 -36.23
N LEU A 3 -21.51 -33.15 -36.06
CA LEU A 3 -22.89 -33.46 -35.59
C LEU A 3 -22.96 -33.59 -34.04
N ARG A 4 -23.52 -32.60 -33.34
CA ARG A 4 -24.94 -32.40 -32.91
C ARG A 4 -25.30 -33.08 -31.58
N SER A 5 -25.83 -32.23 -30.68
CA SER A 5 -27.01 -32.42 -29.82
C SER A 5 -27.02 -33.54 -28.77
N LEU A 6 -27.24 -33.16 -27.51
CA LEU A 6 -28.35 -33.68 -26.68
C LEU A 6 -28.59 -32.75 -25.46
N PHE A 7 -29.77 -32.13 -25.43
CA PHE A 7 -30.41 -31.54 -24.25
C PHE A 7 -31.30 -32.62 -23.59
N ALA A 8 -31.27 -32.71 -22.26
CA ALA A 8 -32.36 -33.20 -21.39
C ALA A 8 -32.10 -32.65 -19.97
N SER A 9 -32.80 -31.62 -19.50
CA SER A 9 -34.10 -31.66 -18.80
C SER A 9 -34.03 -32.19 -17.35
N CYS A 10 -33.99 -31.29 -16.34
CA CYS A 10 -34.88 -31.26 -15.16
C CYS A 10 -34.46 -30.18 -14.12
N PRO A 11 -35.37 -29.72 -13.25
CA PRO A 11 -35.50 -28.29 -12.91
C PRO A 11 -34.92 -27.88 -11.54
N PHE A 12 -34.58 -26.60 -11.44
CA PHE A 12 -34.30 -25.88 -10.21
C PHE A 12 -35.59 -25.65 -9.39
N THR A 13 -35.57 -26.03 -8.12
CA THR A 13 -36.49 -25.52 -7.09
C THR A 13 -35.72 -24.63 -6.11
N PRO A 14 -36.24 -23.46 -5.73
CA PRO A 14 -35.61 -22.59 -4.75
C PRO A 14 -36.00 -23.02 -3.32
N VAL A 15 -35.00 -23.19 -2.44
CA VAL A 15 -35.20 -23.41 -1.01
C VAL A 15 -35.25 -22.04 -0.30
N PRO A 16 -36.33 -21.69 0.42
CA PRO A 16 -36.34 -20.54 1.30
C PRO A 16 -35.72 -20.90 2.66
N VAL A 17 -34.75 -20.11 3.12
CA VAL A 17 -34.24 -20.17 4.50
C VAL A 17 -35.28 -19.51 5.40
N ILE A 18 -36.01 -20.34 6.15
CA ILE A 18 -36.92 -19.92 7.22
C ILE A 18 -36.06 -19.72 8.48
N LEU A 19 -36.07 -18.49 9.02
CA LEU A 19 -35.65 -18.20 10.39
C LEU A 19 -36.58 -18.95 11.36
N HIS A 20 -36.01 -19.81 12.22
CA HIS A 20 -36.70 -20.31 13.39
C HIS A 20 -35.96 -19.88 14.66
N TRP A 21 -36.60 -18.96 15.39
CA TRP A 21 -36.48 -18.84 16.83
C TRP A 21 -36.96 -20.15 17.47
N ALA A 22 -36.20 -20.68 18.41
CA ALA A 22 -36.71 -21.61 19.42
C ALA A 22 -35.94 -21.43 20.72
N GLN A 23 -36.70 -21.06 21.74
CA GLN A 23 -36.34 -21.00 23.15
C GLN A 23 -35.89 -22.38 23.64
N SER A 24 -34.95 -22.41 24.59
CA SER A 24 -34.89 -23.47 25.59
C SER A 24 -34.41 -22.86 26.90
N VAL A 25 -35.38 -22.75 27.81
CA VAL A 25 -35.25 -22.43 29.22
C VAL A 25 -34.80 -23.69 29.96
N THR A 26 -33.75 -23.59 30.77
CA THR A 26 -33.48 -24.54 31.86
C THR A 26 -33.21 -23.75 33.13
N LEU A 27 -34.09 -23.96 34.12
CA LEU A 27 -34.05 -23.40 35.47
C LEU A 27 -33.38 -24.40 36.42
N ALA A 28 -32.51 -23.92 37.31
CA ALA A 28 -32.31 -24.42 38.69
C ALA A 28 -31.39 -23.47 39.50
N PRO A 29 -31.49 -23.42 40.85
CA PRO A 29 -31.52 -22.15 41.61
C PRO A 29 -30.47 -22.01 42.75
N ALA A 30 -30.27 -20.79 43.27
CA ALA A 30 -29.90 -20.43 44.67
C ALA A 30 -29.67 -18.90 44.81
N THR A 31 -30.61 -18.13 45.40
CA THR A 31 -30.55 -17.46 46.74
C THR A 31 -29.45 -16.40 46.95
N ASP A 32 -29.81 -15.10 46.98
CA ASP A 32 -29.80 -14.17 48.16
C ASP A 32 -30.17 -12.71 47.71
N PRO A 33 -30.91 -11.87 48.48
CA PRO A 33 -31.42 -10.58 48.03
C PRO A 33 -30.70 -9.34 48.60
N ALA A 34 -30.91 -8.22 47.90
CA ALA A 34 -30.85 -6.81 48.34
C ALA A 34 -29.50 -6.06 48.36
N ILE A 35 -29.29 -5.15 47.38
CA ILE A 35 -28.80 -3.74 47.50
C ILE A 35 -29.32 -3.00 46.23
N ILE A 36 -30.42 -2.23 46.27
CA ILE A 36 -30.58 -0.77 46.47
C ILE A 36 -30.10 0.17 45.33
N ALA A 37 -31.05 1.04 44.92
CA ALA A 37 -30.94 2.40 44.35
C ALA A 37 -31.06 2.64 42.82
N LEU A 38 -32.28 3.07 42.44
CA LEU A 38 -32.64 4.32 41.75
C LEU A 38 -31.66 4.93 40.72
N LEU A 39 -32.13 5.07 39.47
CA LEU A 39 -32.52 6.36 38.85
C LEU A 39 -33.02 6.16 37.39
N ARG A 40 -34.17 6.75 37.08
CA ARG A 40 -34.72 7.05 35.73
C ARG A 40 -33.80 8.07 35.00
N PRO A 41 -33.86 8.32 33.66
CA PRO A 41 -35.14 8.56 32.95
C PRO A 41 -35.21 8.30 31.42
N SER A 42 -36.40 8.59 30.90
CA SER A 42 -36.71 9.18 29.58
C SER A 42 -36.89 8.30 28.35
N THR A 43 -38.17 8.19 28.00
CA THR A 43 -38.79 7.90 26.70
C THR A 43 -38.20 8.73 25.55
N LEU A 44 -37.96 8.10 24.39
CA LEU A 44 -37.82 8.79 23.11
C LEU A 44 -38.63 8.10 22.01
N SER A 45 -39.52 8.94 21.47
CA SER A 45 -40.37 8.90 20.29
C SER A 45 -39.95 7.98 19.13
N LEU A 46 -40.93 7.21 18.66
CA LEU A 46 -41.01 6.60 17.33
C LEU A 46 -41.18 7.70 16.27
N HIS A 47 -40.26 7.80 15.32
CA HIS A 47 -40.52 8.42 14.02
C HIS A 47 -40.72 7.34 12.96
N SER A 48 -41.93 7.28 12.45
CA SER A 48 -42.36 6.48 11.31
C SER A 48 -41.88 7.18 10.04
N ALA A 49 -40.97 6.55 9.28
CA ALA A 49 -40.60 7.00 7.94
C ALA A 49 -41.50 6.28 6.91
N CYS A 50 -42.25 7.08 6.16
CA CYS A 50 -43.14 6.65 5.10
C CYS A 50 -42.40 5.89 3.99
N PHE A 51 -42.91 4.72 3.64
CA PHE A 51 -42.64 4.04 2.37
C PHE A 51 -43.30 4.82 1.22
N ALA A 52 -42.54 5.12 0.18
CA ALA A 52 -43.05 5.50 -1.14
C ALA A 52 -42.70 4.37 -2.14
N PRO A 53 -43.64 3.91 -2.98
CA PRO A 53 -43.37 2.87 -3.96
C PRO A 53 -42.75 3.44 -5.24
N LEU A 54 -41.67 2.80 -5.71
CA LEU A 54 -41.06 3.06 -7.01
C LEU A 54 -41.93 2.44 -8.12
N HIS A 55 -42.36 3.28 -9.06
CA HIS A 55 -43.01 2.85 -10.29
C HIS A 55 -41.98 2.39 -11.32
N GLU A 56 -42.14 1.14 -11.73
CA GLU A 56 -41.43 0.47 -12.82
C GLU A 56 -41.89 1.03 -14.17
N LYS A 57 -40.95 1.48 -15.01
CA LYS A 57 -41.18 1.67 -16.45
C LYS A 57 -40.03 1.05 -17.23
N ALA A 58 -40.32 -0.11 -17.81
CA ALA A 58 -39.55 -0.73 -18.87
C ALA A 58 -39.56 0.15 -20.13
N ILE A 59 -38.39 0.36 -20.73
CA ILE A 59 -38.27 0.80 -22.12
C ILE A 59 -37.41 -0.22 -22.86
N LEU A 60 -38.09 -0.99 -23.71
CA LEU A 60 -37.52 -1.75 -24.82
C LEU A 60 -37.13 -0.77 -25.93
N SER A 61 -35.88 -0.80 -26.40
CA SER A 61 -35.58 -0.40 -27.79
C SER A 61 -34.39 -1.16 -28.37
N GLN A 62 -34.73 -2.15 -29.19
CA GLN A 62 -34.15 -2.52 -30.49
C GLN A 62 -32.62 -2.48 -30.66
N SER A 63 -32.06 -3.68 -30.79
CA SER A 63 -30.75 -3.95 -31.39
C SER A 63 -30.79 -3.71 -32.90
N SER A 64 -29.81 -2.97 -33.42
CA SER A 64 -29.45 -3.02 -34.84
C SER A 64 -28.02 -3.56 -34.97
N SER A 65 -27.92 -4.62 -35.77
CA SER A 65 -26.70 -5.37 -36.07
C SER A 65 -25.99 -4.69 -37.24
N ALA A 66 -24.73 -4.30 -37.06
CA ALA A 66 -23.82 -3.97 -38.15
C ALA A 66 -22.67 -4.98 -38.15
N LYS A 67 -22.74 -5.93 -39.09
CA LYS A 67 -21.67 -6.88 -39.42
C LYS A 67 -20.44 -6.10 -39.91
N ARG A 68 -19.27 -6.34 -39.30
CA ARG A 68 -17.97 -5.99 -39.89
C ARG A 68 -17.19 -7.29 -40.10
N GLU A 69 -17.11 -7.70 -41.36
CA GLU A 69 -16.26 -8.79 -41.82
C GLU A 69 -14.80 -8.33 -41.79
N HIS A 70 -13.96 -9.02 -41.03
CA HIS A 70 -12.50 -8.88 -41.13
C HIS A 70 -11.95 -10.10 -41.87
N THR A 71 -11.55 -9.88 -43.13
CA THR A 71 -10.83 -10.84 -43.95
C THR A 71 -9.41 -11.02 -43.42
N TYR A 72 -9.10 -12.24 -42.99
CA TYR A 72 -7.76 -12.71 -42.67
C TYR A 72 -6.98 -12.91 -43.97
N ASN A 73 -5.90 -12.15 -44.18
CA ASN A 73 -4.90 -12.46 -45.21
C ASN A 73 -3.66 -13.06 -44.54
N ARG A 74 -3.41 -14.33 -44.85
CA ARG A 74 -2.30 -15.17 -44.42
C ARG A 74 -1.18 -15.02 -45.46
N ALA A 75 0.02 -14.63 -45.04
CA ALA A 75 1.23 -14.69 -45.88
C ALA A 75 2.29 -15.59 -45.22
N PRO A 76 3.17 -16.25 -46.01
CA PRO A 76 3.69 -17.55 -45.65
C PRO A 76 5.08 -17.54 -44.99
N PHE A 77 5.33 -18.69 -44.37
CA PHE A 77 6.50 -19.16 -43.65
C PHE A 77 7.75 -19.24 -44.55
N THR A 78 8.89 -18.69 -44.10
CA THR A 78 10.24 -19.02 -44.60
C THR A 78 11.28 -18.91 -43.48
N SER A 79 11.94 -20.02 -43.15
CA SER A 79 13.35 -20.10 -42.72
C SER A 79 14.11 -20.86 -43.85
N PRO A 80 15.46 -20.98 -43.90
CA PRO A 80 16.50 -21.01 -42.84
C PRO A 80 17.64 -20.00 -43.16
N SER A 81 18.81 -19.87 -42.53
CA SER A 81 19.78 -20.77 -41.87
C SER A 81 20.93 -19.92 -41.26
N ASP A 82 21.53 -20.44 -40.20
CA ASP A 82 22.95 -20.34 -39.77
C ASP A 82 23.65 -18.98 -39.63
N PHE A 83 23.97 -18.62 -38.38
CA PHE A 83 25.31 -18.15 -38.02
C PHE A 83 25.63 -18.52 -36.56
N THR A 84 26.74 -19.24 -36.36
CA THR A 84 27.26 -19.67 -35.06
C THR A 84 28.49 -18.83 -34.69
N ILE A 85 28.72 -18.68 -33.38
CA ILE A 85 29.96 -18.37 -32.63
C ILE A 85 30.40 -16.88 -32.59
N MET A 86 30.29 -16.24 -31.42
CA MET A 86 31.46 -15.98 -30.55
C MET A 86 31.12 -15.23 -29.25
N SER A 87 31.71 -15.76 -28.18
CA SER A 87 31.88 -15.19 -26.86
C SER A 87 32.68 -13.89 -26.92
N SER A 88 32.23 -12.84 -26.23
CA SER A 88 33.13 -11.85 -25.63
C SER A 88 32.47 -11.21 -24.42
N ALA A 89 33.13 -11.33 -23.27
CA ALA A 89 32.83 -10.63 -22.04
C ALA A 89 32.83 -9.10 -22.28
N ALA A 90 31.81 -8.40 -21.78
CA ALA A 90 31.80 -6.95 -21.73
C ALA A 90 32.14 -6.48 -20.30
N PRO A 91 33.09 -5.55 -20.11
CA PRO A 91 33.44 -5.05 -18.80
C PRO A 91 32.37 -4.06 -18.31
N HIS A 92 32.04 -4.16 -17.03
CA HIS A 92 31.23 -3.18 -16.32
C HIS A 92 31.96 -1.83 -16.29
N SER A 93 31.36 -0.82 -16.93
CA SER A 93 31.60 0.58 -16.59
C SER A 93 30.25 1.23 -16.25
N ASN A 94 30.00 1.44 -14.96
CA ASN A 94 28.96 2.35 -14.49
C ASN A 94 29.33 3.76 -14.96
N LYS A 95 28.74 4.19 -16.08
CA LYS A 95 28.64 5.61 -16.41
C LYS A 95 27.25 6.04 -16.03
N SER A 96 27.17 7.04 -15.16
CA SER A 96 25.95 7.77 -14.87
C SER A 96 25.31 8.19 -16.20
N ALA A 97 24.06 7.80 -16.40
CA ALA A 97 23.24 8.31 -17.48
C ALA A 97 22.85 9.75 -17.14
N SER A 98 23.81 10.67 -17.25
CA SER A 98 23.49 12.07 -17.50
C SER A 98 22.87 12.11 -18.89
N SER A 99 21.58 12.44 -18.97
CA SER A 99 20.81 12.54 -20.20
C SER A 99 21.36 13.67 -21.09
N THR A 100 22.33 13.33 -21.93
CA THR A 100 22.76 14.18 -23.03
C THR A 100 21.81 13.98 -24.22
N ASN A 101 21.18 15.08 -24.64
CA ASN A 101 20.15 15.25 -25.68
C ASN A 101 18.76 14.73 -25.29
N GLY A 102 17.76 15.63 -25.25
CA GLY A 102 16.39 15.38 -24.79
C GLY A 102 15.55 14.45 -25.69
N GLU A 103 16.06 13.26 -25.98
CA GLU A 103 15.31 12.16 -26.56
C GLU A 103 14.56 11.43 -25.45
N VAL A 104 13.24 11.32 -25.60
CA VAL A 104 12.38 10.66 -24.62
C VAL A 104 12.59 9.15 -24.71
N ASP A 105 13.01 8.52 -23.62
CA ASP A 105 13.16 7.06 -23.56
C ASP A 105 11.80 6.36 -23.43
N ILE A 106 11.16 6.12 -24.59
CA ILE A 106 9.87 5.43 -24.68
C ILE A 106 9.90 4.03 -24.05
N LYS A 107 11.07 3.37 -23.99
CA LYS A 107 11.17 2.01 -23.44
C LYS A 107 11.11 2.00 -21.91
N ASN A 108 11.42 3.12 -21.26
CA ASN A 108 11.50 3.25 -19.81
C ASN A 108 10.57 4.33 -19.25
N LEU A 109 9.45 4.64 -19.91
CA LEU A 109 8.47 5.64 -19.44
C LEU A 109 7.92 5.37 -18.04
N GLY A 110 7.87 4.10 -17.61
CA GLY A 110 7.43 3.73 -16.26
C GLY A 110 8.48 3.97 -15.17
N HIS A 111 9.69 4.40 -15.55
CA HIS A 111 10.74 4.82 -14.63
C HIS A 111 10.77 6.35 -14.56
N VAL A 112 10.47 6.89 -13.39
CA VAL A 112 10.63 8.31 -13.12
C VAL A 112 11.75 8.43 -12.11
N GLU A 113 12.85 9.07 -12.51
CA GLU A 113 13.91 9.41 -11.57
C GLU A 113 13.36 10.44 -10.58
N THR A 114 13.52 10.17 -9.28
CA THR A 114 13.15 11.12 -8.22
C THR A 114 14.04 12.35 -8.36
N PRO A 115 13.49 13.51 -8.77
CA PRO A 115 14.32 14.68 -9.01
C PRO A 115 14.89 15.20 -7.69
N LYS A 116 16.19 15.47 -7.63
CA LYS A 116 16.81 16.09 -6.45
C LYS A 116 16.65 17.60 -6.53
N VAL A 117 15.92 18.17 -5.57
CA VAL A 117 15.77 19.64 -5.46
C VAL A 117 17.09 20.24 -5.00
N GLU A 118 17.64 21.18 -5.78
CA GLU A 118 18.82 21.95 -5.39
C GLU A 118 18.48 23.09 -4.41
N GLY A 119 19.33 23.24 -3.40
CA GLY A 119 19.16 24.24 -2.34
C GLY A 119 17.99 23.93 -1.40
N THR A 120 17.33 24.97 -0.89
CA THR A 120 16.17 24.82 0.01
C THR A 120 15.01 24.14 -0.73
N TRP A 121 14.53 23.03 -0.18
CA TRP A 121 13.39 22.28 -0.70
C TRP A 121 12.08 23.02 -0.42
N THR A 122 11.23 23.09 -1.45
CA THR A 122 9.87 23.63 -1.42
C THR A 122 8.99 22.82 -2.37
N VAL A 123 7.67 22.81 -2.15
CA VAL A 123 6.71 22.13 -3.03
C VAL A 123 6.79 22.64 -4.47
N GLU A 124 6.94 23.95 -4.67
CA GLU A 124 6.98 24.59 -5.99
C GLU A 124 8.16 24.06 -6.82
N LYS A 125 9.37 24.11 -6.25
CA LYS A 125 10.57 23.54 -6.87
C LYS A 125 10.44 22.05 -7.16
N ALA A 126 9.84 21.27 -6.25
CA ALA A 126 9.63 19.84 -6.47
C ALA A 126 8.67 19.57 -7.65
N LEU A 127 7.66 20.43 -7.84
CA LEU A 127 6.75 20.37 -8.99
C LEU A 127 7.43 20.82 -10.29
N GLU A 128 8.25 21.87 -10.27
CA GLU A 128 8.95 22.40 -11.46
C GLU A 128 9.85 21.35 -12.12
N ILE A 129 10.54 20.56 -11.31
CA ILE A 129 11.44 19.49 -11.79
C ILE A 129 10.70 18.18 -12.09
N SER A 130 9.38 18.15 -11.91
CA SER A 130 8.52 16.98 -12.06
C SER A 130 7.50 17.17 -13.19
N PRO A 131 7.89 16.96 -14.46
CA PRO A 131 7.01 17.19 -15.60
C PRO A 131 5.74 16.32 -15.55
N GLY A 132 4.59 16.87 -15.96
CA GLY A 132 3.32 16.13 -16.13
C GLY A 132 2.29 16.23 -15.00
N THR A 133 2.58 16.99 -13.94
CA THR A 133 1.70 17.11 -12.75
C THR A 133 0.59 18.17 -12.86
N ALA A 134 0.67 19.09 -13.83
CA ALA A 134 -0.30 20.16 -14.01
C ALA A 134 -1.34 19.81 -15.07
N GLY A 135 -2.44 19.17 -14.66
CA GLY A 135 -3.69 19.25 -15.42
C GLY A 135 -4.25 20.69 -15.38
N PRO A 136 -5.13 21.08 -16.32
CA PRO A 136 -5.77 22.40 -16.27
C PRO A 136 -6.45 22.59 -14.92
N ALA A 137 -6.14 23.68 -14.23
CA ALA A 137 -6.71 24.04 -12.94
C ALA A 137 -8.17 24.46 -13.13
N ASP A 138 -9.09 23.51 -13.07
CA ASP A 138 -10.50 23.79 -12.89
C ASP A 138 -10.84 23.76 -11.40
N ALA A 139 -11.48 24.82 -10.91
CA ALA A 139 -11.85 24.95 -9.51
C ALA A 139 -12.88 23.88 -9.14
N GLY A 140 -12.53 22.99 -8.22
CA GLY A 140 -13.41 21.90 -7.76
C GLY A 140 -13.19 20.55 -8.46
N SER A 141 -12.25 20.44 -9.40
CA SER A 141 -11.92 19.16 -10.04
C SER A 141 -10.87 18.35 -9.22
N PRO A 142 -11.08 17.05 -8.97
CA PRO A 142 -10.07 16.19 -8.33
C PRO A 142 -8.97 15.71 -9.28
N LEU A 143 -9.03 16.05 -10.57
CA LEU A 143 -8.07 15.55 -11.57
C LEU A 143 -6.61 15.89 -11.27
N PRO A 144 -6.23 17.11 -10.82
CA PRO A 144 -4.85 17.40 -10.46
C PRO A 144 -4.31 16.48 -9.35
N TYR A 145 -5.15 16.14 -8.36
CA TYR A 145 -4.81 15.16 -7.33
C TYR A 145 -4.58 13.76 -7.94
N PHE A 146 -5.44 13.31 -8.86
CA PHE A 146 -5.26 12.00 -9.52
C PHE A 146 -3.96 11.90 -10.33
N HIS A 147 -3.57 12.99 -10.99
CA HIS A 147 -2.29 13.05 -11.69
C HIS A 147 -1.11 13.01 -10.73
N LEU A 148 -1.19 13.73 -9.61
CA LEU A 148 -0.10 13.77 -8.64
C LEU A 148 0.18 12.40 -8.01
N ILE A 149 -0.87 11.68 -7.58
CA ILE A 149 -0.71 10.38 -6.88
C ILE A 149 -0.19 9.26 -7.78
N GLU A 150 -0.20 9.43 -9.11
CA GLU A 150 0.46 8.50 -10.03
C GLU A 150 1.94 8.33 -9.71
N ARG A 151 2.58 9.37 -9.18
CA ARG A 151 3.99 9.37 -8.80
C ARG A 151 4.34 8.30 -7.76
N LEU A 152 3.39 7.92 -6.92
CA LEU A 152 3.58 6.83 -5.95
C LEU A 152 3.81 5.48 -6.63
N LYS A 153 3.38 5.30 -7.90
CA LYS A 153 3.62 4.09 -8.70
C LYS A 153 5.01 4.08 -9.35
N THR A 154 5.52 5.27 -9.68
CA THR A 154 6.78 5.42 -10.41
C THR A 154 7.97 5.58 -9.47
N THR A 155 7.77 6.21 -8.31
CA THR A 155 8.77 6.30 -7.25
C THR A 155 8.96 4.93 -6.62
N LYS A 156 10.15 4.34 -6.82
CA LYS A 156 10.53 3.06 -6.20
C LYS A 156 11.05 3.28 -4.80
N ARG A 157 10.97 2.26 -3.96
CA ARG A 157 11.53 2.28 -2.60
C ARG A 157 13.07 2.25 -2.67
N GLU A 158 13.72 3.30 -2.19
CA GLU A 158 15.17 3.55 -2.23
C GLU A 158 15.97 2.54 -1.40
N GLY A 159 15.38 1.98 -0.34
CA GLY A 159 15.99 0.93 0.47
C GLY A 159 16.53 -0.24 -0.38
N TRP A 160 15.74 -0.72 -1.34
CA TRP A 160 16.10 -1.88 -2.17
C TRP A 160 17.18 -1.57 -3.22
N ARG A 161 17.20 -0.34 -3.76
CA ARG A 161 18.19 0.05 -4.78
C ARG A 161 19.62 -0.01 -4.27
N ARG A 162 19.83 0.22 -2.98
CA ARG A 162 21.14 0.13 -2.29
C ARG A 162 21.72 -1.29 -2.31
N PHE A 163 20.87 -2.28 -2.54
CA PHE A 163 21.22 -3.70 -2.70
C PHE A 163 21.27 -4.14 -4.17
N GLY A 164 21.30 -3.20 -5.12
CA GLY A 164 21.34 -3.48 -6.55
C GLY A 164 19.99 -3.92 -7.14
N ILE A 165 18.89 -3.81 -6.39
CA ILE A 165 17.55 -4.14 -6.89
C ILE A 165 17.01 -2.95 -7.70
N ALA A 166 17.33 -2.94 -9.00
CA ALA A 166 16.93 -1.85 -9.89
C ALA A 166 15.42 -1.77 -10.17
N ARG A 167 14.70 -2.89 -10.08
CA ARG A 167 13.24 -2.99 -10.29
C ARG A 167 12.54 -3.41 -9.00
N GLY A 168 12.77 -2.62 -7.95
CA GLY A 168 12.09 -2.77 -6.68
C GLY A 168 10.61 -2.39 -6.76
N GLU A 169 9.88 -2.66 -5.68
CA GLU A 169 8.52 -2.20 -5.49
C GLU A 169 8.43 -0.67 -5.49
N SER A 170 7.25 -0.15 -5.82
CA SER A 170 6.89 1.25 -5.66
C SER A 170 6.29 1.53 -4.29
N ILE A 171 6.20 2.81 -3.92
CA ILE A 171 5.51 3.23 -2.69
C ILE A 171 4.04 2.79 -2.73
N ALA A 172 3.40 2.85 -3.90
CA ALA A 172 2.04 2.37 -4.08
C ALA A 172 1.91 0.84 -3.86
N ASP A 173 2.91 0.04 -4.26
CA ASP A 173 2.91 -1.42 -4.02
C ASP A 173 2.96 -1.72 -2.51
N HIS A 174 3.85 -1.02 -1.81
CA HIS A 174 4.02 -1.08 -0.35
C HIS A 174 2.72 -0.75 0.38
N MET A 175 2.17 0.46 0.14
CA MET A 175 0.92 0.91 0.77
C MET A 175 -0.28 0.02 0.45
N TYR A 176 -0.34 -0.52 -0.78
CA TYR A 176 -1.39 -1.46 -1.17
C TYR A 176 -1.33 -2.74 -0.35
N ARG A 177 -0.14 -3.36 -0.23
CA ARG A 177 0.00 -4.59 0.55
C ARG A 177 -0.26 -4.33 2.03
N MET A 178 0.20 -3.22 2.60
CA MET A 178 -0.14 -2.84 3.98
C MET A 178 -1.65 -2.77 4.21
N SER A 179 -2.39 -2.14 3.29
CA SER A 179 -3.84 -2.02 3.40
C SER A 179 -4.52 -3.39 3.43
N LEU A 180 -4.06 -4.35 2.62
CA LEU A 180 -4.52 -5.73 2.66
C LEU A 180 -4.16 -6.44 3.98
N LEU A 181 -2.94 -6.27 4.48
CA LEU A 181 -2.50 -6.84 5.75
C LEU A 181 -3.34 -6.33 6.92
N SER A 182 -3.75 -5.06 6.88
CA SER A 182 -4.58 -4.45 7.93
C SER A 182 -5.96 -5.12 8.10
N MET A 183 -6.44 -5.83 7.08
CA MET A 183 -7.69 -6.59 7.15
C MET A 183 -7.59 -7.84 8.03
N LEU A 184 -6.37 -8.27 8.37
CA LEU A 184 -6.08 -9.47 9.16
C LEU A 184 -5.71 -9.15 10.61
N ALA A 185 -6.27 -8.07 11.16
CA ALA A 185 -6.05 -7.70 12.56
C ALA A 185 -6.30 -8.89 13.51
N PRO A 186 -5.37 -9.17 14.45
CA PRO A 186 -5.52 -10.26 15.42
C PRO A 186 -6.84 -10.14 16.18
N PRO A 187 -7.52 -11.26 16.54
CA PRO A 187 -8.81 -11.21 17.24
C PRO A 187 -8.81 -10.41 18.54
N ALA A 188 -7.66 -10.31 19.22
CA ALA A 188 -7.49 -9.52 20.44
C ALA A 188 -7.42 -8.00 20.18
N LEU A 189 -6.97 -7.59 18.98
CA LEU A 189 -6.87 -6.19 18.56
C LEU A 189 -8.10 -5.71 17.78
N ALA A 190 -8.66 -6.56 16.91
CA ALA A 190 -9.69 -6.16 15.95
C ALA A 190 -10.90 -5.42 16.57
N PRO A 191 -11.45 -5.81 17.75
CA PRO A 191 -12.57 -5.08 18.37
C PRO A 191 -12.23 -3.67 18.86
N ARG A 192 -10.94 -3.34 18.96
CA ARG A 192 -10.41 -2.07 19.50
C ARG A 192 -9.91 -1.14 18.40
N LEU A 193 -9.87 -1.61 17.16
CA LEU A 193 -9.38 -0.88 16.00
C LEU A 193 -10.54 -0.36 15.16
N ASP A 194 -10.38 0.83 14.60
CA ASP A 194 -11.17 1.23 13.44
C ASP A 194 -10.44 0.74 12.18
N LEU A 195 -10.80 -0.47 11.73
CA LEU A 195 -10.14 -1.09 10.56
C LEU A 195 -10.34 -0.28 9.27
N ALA A 196 -11.49 0.39 9.10
CA ALA A 196 -11.72 1.22 7.94
C ALA A 196 -10.75 2.41 7.92
N ARG A 197 -10.53 3.03 9.08
CA ARG A 197 -9.54 4.09 9.24
C ARG A 197 -8.11 3.59 9.11
N CYS A 198 -7.77 2.42 9.65
CA CYS A 198 -6.45 1.79 9.48
C CYS A 198 -6.14 1.51 8.00
N MET A 199 -7.10 0.96 7.25
CA MET A 199 -6.96 0.72 5.80
C MET A 199 -6.71 2.00 5.02
N LYS A 200 -7.44 3.08 5.34
CA LYS A 200 -7.22 4.42 4.74
C LYS A 200 -5.84 4.97 5.12
N MET A 201 -5.45 4.85 6.39
CA MET A 201 -4.16 5.31 6.87
C MET A 201 -3.00 4.61 6.15
N CYS A 202 -3.08 3.28 5.95
CA CYS A 202 -2.10 2.54 5.14
C CYS A 202 -1.94 3.14 3.73
N LEU A 203 -3.04 3.56 3.09
CA LEU A 203 -3.05 4.14 1.74
C LEU A 203 -2.64 5.62 1.67
N ILE A 204 -2.48 6.28 2.82
CA ILE A 204 -2.25 7.73 2.93
C ILE A 204 -0.90 8.06 3.53
N HIS A 205 -0.36 7.24 4.44
CA HIS A 205 0.78 7.61 5.28
C HIS A 205 2.01 8.11 4.49
N ASP A 206 2.41 7.39 3.44
CA ASP A 206 3.53 7.76 2.55
C ASP A 206 3.09 8.61 1.34
N MET A 207 1.87 9.18 1.32
CA MET A 207 1.39 9.99 0.19
C MET A 207 2.27 11.22 -0.08
N ALA A 208 2.90 11.77 0.97
CA ALA A 208 3.82 12.90 0.87
C ALA A 208 5.08 12.59 0.02
N GLU A 209 5.48 11.32 -0.03
CA GLU A 209 6.62 10.87 -0.84
C GLU A 209 6.38 11.04 -2.35
N SER A 210 5.14 11.32 -2.77
CA SER A 210 4.83 11.73 -4.14
C SER A 210 5.64 12.95 -4.59
N LEU A 211 5.98 13.89 -3.68
CA LEU A 211 6.84 15.04 -4.00
C LEU A 211 8.17 15.02 -3.24
N VAL A 212 8.17 14.53 -1.99
CA VAL A 212 9.38 14.49 -1.16
C VAL A 212 10.38 13.44 -1.68
N GLY A 213 9.88 12.36 -2.28
CA GLY A 213 10.63 11.14 -2.54
C GLY A 213 10.74 10.26 -1.28
N ASP A 214 11.11 9.01 -1.48
CA ASP A 214 11.39 8.05 -0.40
C ASP A 214 12.76 8.38 0.23
N ILE A 215 12.76 9.19 1.28
CA ILE A 215 13.97 9.60 2.01
C ILE A 215 14.36 8.50 2.99
N THR A 216 15.53 7.90 2.79
CA THR A 216 16.07 6.84 3.63
C THR A 216 17.05 7.37 4.69
N PRO A 217 17.39 6.57 5.72
CA PRO A 217 18.37 6.98 6.74
C PRO A 217 19.76 7.37 6.19
N VAL A 218 20.13 6.90 4.99
CA VAL A 218 21.44 7.21 4.38
C VAL A 218 21.47 8.53 3.60
N ASP A 219 20.31 9.16 3.35
CA ASP A 219 20.24 10.40 2.57
C ASP A 219 20.67 11.64 3.36
N GLY A 220 20.88 11.51 4.68
CA GLY A 220 21.43 12.58 5.52
C GLY A 220 20.47 13.76 5.75
N VAL A 221 19.19 13.63 5.38
CA VAL A 221 18.16 14.62 5.67
C VAL A 221 17.74 14.47 7.13
N ALA A 222 17.83 15.56 7.90
CA ALA A 222 17.43 15.55 9.30
C ALA A 222 15.91 15.31 9.43
N LYS A 223 15.48 14.52 10.41
CA LYS A 223 14.06 14.20 10.66
C LYS A 223 13.14 15.45 10.71
N PRO A 224 13.48 16.55 11.40
CA PRO A 224 12.62 17.75 11.39
C PRO A 224 12.45 18.35 9.98
N GLU A 225 13.48 18.26 9.14
CA GLU A 225 13.39 18.72 7.76
C GLU A 225 12.56 17.76 6.90
N LYS A 226 12.72 16.44 7.04
CA LYS A 226 11.85 15.44 6.39
C LYS A 226 10.38 15.72 6.75
N ASN A 227 10.06 15.81 8.03
CA ASN A 227 8.71 16.06 8.52
C ASN A 227 8.15 17.39 8.01
N ARG A 228 8.97 18.45 7.92
CA ARG A 228 8.55 19.75 7.33
C ARG A 228 8.16 19.59 5.86
N ARG A 229 8.98 18.91 5.05
CA ARG A 229 8.71 18.68 3.62
C ARG A 229 7.45 17.86 3.41
N GLU A 230 7.26 16.84 4.23
CA GLU A 230 6.09 15.96 4.16
C GLU A 230 4.82 16.69 4.56
N ALA A 231 4.85 17.46 5.65
CA ALA A 231 3.74 18.30 6.09
C ALA A 231 3.37 19.35 5.03
N GLU A 232 4.34 20.03 4.42
CA GLU A 232 4.10 20.99 3.33
C GLU A 232 3.49 20.32 2.09
N THR A 233 3.94 19.11 1.75
CA THR A 233 3.36 18.33 0.66
C THR A 233 1.92 17.94 0.95
N MET A 234 1.63 17.47 2.15
CA MET A 234 0.27 17.10 2.55
C MET A 234 -0.65 18.30 2.61
N ASP A 235 -0.16 19.45 3.06
CA ASP A 235 -0.91 20.70 3.02
C ASP A 235 -1.21 21.12 1.58
N PHE A 236 -0.25 21.02 0.66
CA PHE A 236 -0.49 21.27 -0.76
C PHE A 236 -1.55 20.31 -1.35
N ILE A 237 -1.43 19.01 -1.10
CA ILE A 237 -2.40 18.01 -1.59
C ILE A 237 -3.80 18.32 -1.06
N THR A 238 -3.92 18.55 0.25
CA THR A 238 -5.21 18.59 0.93
C THR A 238 -5.89 19.96 0.84
N LYS A 239 -5.11 21.05 0.83
CA LYS A 239 -5.63 22.42 0.78
C LYS A 239 -5.62 22.99 -0.64
N ASN A 240 -4.59 22.75 -1.44
CA ASN A 240 -4.48 23.35 -2.77
C ASN A 240 -5.15 22.50 -3.84
N LEU A 241 -4.90 21.18 -3.87
CA LEU A 241 -5.51 20.30 -4.88
C LEU A 241 -6.94 19.90 -4.51
N LEU A 242 -7.18 19.61 -3.23
CA LEU A 242 -8.48 19.10 -2.76
C LEU A 242 -9.33 20.14 -2.02
N GLY A 243 -8.80 21.31 -1.68
CA GLY A 243 -9.52 22.27 -0.83
C GLY A 243 -10.80 22.86 -1.44
N SER A 244 -10.90 22.88 -2.77
CA SER A 244 -12.12 23.28 -3.48
C SER A 244 -13.00 22.11 -3.91
N VAL A 245 -12.47 20.88 -3.88
CA VAL A 245 -13.16 19.67 -4.32
C VAL A 245 -14.22 19.28 -3.29
N TYR A 246 -15.49 19.29 -3.69
CA TYR A 246 -16.63 18.95 -2.83
C TYR A 246 -16.63 19.68 -1.47
N GLY A 247 -16.24 20.96 -1.47
CA GLY A 247 -16.16 21.78 -0.27
C GLY A 247 -14.96 21.48 0.64
N GLY A 248 -13.93 20.79 0.15
CA GLY A 248 -12.68 20.52 0.88
C GLY A 248 -12.76 19.36 1.88
N ILE A 249 -13.93 18.73 2.01
CA ILE A 249 -14.17 17.62 2.96
C ILE A 249 -13.19 16.45 2.73
N PRO A 250 -12.96 15.97 1.49
CA PRO A 250 -12.04 14.85 1.27
C PRO A 250 -10.59 15.21 1.65
N GLY A 251 -10.16 16.45 1.34
CA GLY A 251 -8.83 16.94 1.70
C GLY A 251 -8.64 17.00 3.22
N ALA A 252 -9.65 17.48 3.95
CA ALA A 252 -9.61 17.54 5.41
C ALA A 252 -9.52 16.14 6.05
N GLU A 253 -10.28 15.15 5.56
CA GLU A 253 -10.21 13.76 6.04
C GLU A 253 -8.83 13.15 5.80
N ILE A 254 -8.27 13.30 4.59
CA ILE A 254 -6.92 12.82 4.27
C ILE A 254 -5.87 13.45 5.19
N ARG A 255 -5.96 14.77 5.42
CA ARG A 255 -5.03 15.50 6.27
C ARG A 255 -5.08 15.04 7.73
N GLU A 256 -6.27 14.76 8.24
CA GLU A 256 -6.50 14.26 9.59
C GLU A 256 -5.92 12.85 9.77
N ILE A 257 -6.20 11.93 8.83
CA ILE A 257 -5.70 10.55 8.88
C ILE A 257 -4.17 10.53 8.79
N TRP A 258 -3.58 11.35 7.91
CA TRP A 258 -2.12 11.48 7.82
C TRP A 258 -1.52 12.03 9.12
N GLN A 259 -2.13 13.06 9.71
CA GLN A 259 -1.65 13.61 10.99
C GLN A 259 -1.69 12.58 12.11
N GLU A 260 -2.74 11.76 12.17
CA GLU A 260 -2.86 10.71 13.19
C GLU A 260 -1.72 9.68 13.07
N TYR A 261 -1.30 9.32 11.85
CA TYR A 261 -0.15 8.46 11.64
C TYR A 261 1.14 9.12 12.15
N GLU A 262 1.38 10.37 11.78
CA GLU A 262 2.56 11.14 12.17
C GLU A 262 2.66 11.38 13.67
N ASP A 263 1.53 11.70 14.32
CA ASP A 263 1.48 11.93 15.76
C ASP A 263 1.81 10.65 16.54
N SER A 264 1.47 9.47 15.99
CA SER A 264 1.76 8.15 16.57
C SER A 264 1.24 7.99 18.00
N GLN A 265 0.00 8.44 18.25
CA GLN A 265 -0.62 8.46 19.59
C GLN A 265 -1.78 7.48 19.75
N THR A 266 -2.42 7.06 18.65
CA THR A 266 -3.63 6.23 18.68
C THR A 266 -3.28 4.76 18.48
N LEU A 267 -4.14 3.87 18.98
CA LEU A 267 -3.99 2.43 18.73
C LEU A 267 -4.04 2.10 17.22
N ASN A 268 -4.84 2.83 16.44
CA ASN A 268 -4.86 2.69 14.98
C ASN A 268 -3.49 3.05 14.38
N SER A 269 -2.89 4.17 14.79
CA SER A 269 -1.58 4.60 14.31
C SER A 269 -0.50 3.58 14.68
N HIS A 270 -0.48 3.07 15.92
CA HIS A 270 0.48 2.03 16.33
C HIS A 270 0.32 0.74 15.53
N TYR A 271 -0.92 0.33 15.26
CA TYR A 271 -1.18 -0.83 14.41
C TYR A 271 -0.65 -0.62 12.98
N VAL A 272 -0.91 0.54 12.37
CA VAL A 272 -0.42 0.82 11.01
C VAL A 272 1.10 0.98 10.96
N HIS A 273 1.72 1.58 11.99
CA HIS A 273 3.18 1.63 12.15
C HIS A 273 3.80 0.22 12.23
N ASP A 274 3.15 -0.72 12.92
CA ASP A 274 3.63 -2.11 12.96
C ASP A 274 3.41 -2.82 11.62
N LEU A 275 2.35 -2.50 10.88
CA LEU A 275 2.12 -3.03 9.54
C LEU A 275 3.15 -2.54 8.51
N ASP A 276 3.58 -1.28 8.59
CA ASP A 276 4.65 -0.72 7.74
C ASP A 276 5.94 -1.55 7.90
N LYS A 277 6.35 -1.77 9.15
CA LYS A 277 7.52 -2.61 9.48
C LYS A 277 7.32 -4.06 9.04
N MET A 278 6.13 -4.63 9.25
CA MET A 278 5.82 -6.00 8.85
C MET A 278 5.92 -6.17 7.34
N GLU A 279 5.41 -5.20 6.58
CA GLU A 279 5.44 -5.21 5.12
C GLU A 279 6.89 -5.15 4.61
N LEU A 280 7.74 -4.31 5.20
CA LEU A 280 9.17 -4.25 4.91
C LEU A 280 9.87 -5.60 5.15
N LEU A 281 9.59 -6.26 6.30
CA LEU A 281 10.17 -7.57 6.61
C LEU A 281 9.70 -8.65 5.63
N LEU A 282 8.42 -8.63 5.24
CA LEU A 282 7.89 -9.54 4.23
C LEU A 282 8.60 -9.32 2.89
N GLN A 283 8.75 -8.07 2.47
CA GLN A 283 9.42 -7.78 1.20
C GLN A 283 10.89 -8.19 1.20
N MET A 284 11.59 -8.00 2.32
CA MET A 284 12.93 -8.49 2.56
C MET A 284 12.99 -10.01 2.29
N MET A 285 12.15 -10.78 2.97
CA MET A 285 12.10 -12.24 2.81
C MET A 285 11.81 -12.66 1.35
N GLU A 286 10.85 -12.00 0.70
CA GLU A 286 10.49 -12.31 -0.68
C GLU A 286 11.62 -12.02 -1.67
N TYR A 287 12.41 -10.97 -1.44
CA TYR A 287 13.59 -10.69 -2.26
C TYR A 287 14.76 -11.64 -1.97
N GLU A 288 14.99 -12.03 -0.72
CA GLU A 288 16.01 -13.03 -0.38
C GLU A 288 15.69 -14.40 -1.01
N LYS A 289 14.42 -14.85 -0.92
CA LYS A 289 13.94 -16.07 -1.59
C LYS A 289 14.18 -16.03 -3.09
N ARG A 290 13.82 -14.92 -3.76
CA ARG A 290 14.06 -14.74 -5.20
C ARG A 290 15.54 -14.65 -5.55
N GLY A 291 16.34 -14.10 -4.65
CA GLY A 291 17.80 -14.07 -4.70
C GLY A 291 18.45 -15.42 -4.42
N GLN A 292 17.68 -16.43 -3.98
CA GLN A 292 18.14 -17.80 -3.70
C GLN A 292 19.33 -17.83 -2.73
N GLY A 293 19.30 -16.99 -1.68
CA GLY A 293 20.36 -16.94 -0.66
C GLY A 293 21.66 -16.26 -1.12
N LYS A 294 21.67 -15.64 -2.31
CA LYS A 294 22.83 -14.87 -2.81
C LYS A 294 22.78 -13.39 -2.45
N LEU A 295 21.66 -12.96 -1.88
CA LEU A 295 21.41 -11.60 -1.46
C LEU A 295 20.92 -11.65 -0.03
N ASP A 296 21.72 -11.10 0.87
CA ASP A 296 21.39 -10.96 2.29
C ASP A 296 20.91 -9.53 2.54
N LEU A 297 19.66 -9.43 2.99
CA LEU A 297 18.96 -8.19 3.29
C LEU A 297 18.74 -8.05 4.80
N GLY A 298 19.46 -8.83 5.61
CA GLY A 298 19.23 -8.95 7.06
C GLY A 298 19.32 -7.65 7.85
N GLU A 299 19.96 -6.60 7.31
CA GLU A 299 19.97 -5.29 7.99
C GLU A 299 18.56 -4.70 8.18
N PHE A 300 17.60 -5.05 7.32
CA PHE A 300 16.22 -4.60 7.44
C PHE A 300 15.52 -5.28 8.62
N ALA A 301 16.01 -6.43 9.10
CA ALA A 301 15.45 -7.13 10.26
C ALA A 301 15.51 -6.28 11.55
N TYR A 302 16.33 -5.23 11.59
CA TYR A 302 16.35 -4.24 12.68
C TYR A 302 14.95 -3.73 13.05
N VAL A 303 14.06 -3.53 12.07
CA VAL A 303 12.72 -2.98 12.33
C VAL A 303 11.85 -3.90 13.19
N ALA A 304 12.18 -5.20 13.29
CA ALA A 304 11.52 -6.13 14.20
C ALA A 304 11.65 -5.70 15.67
N THR A 305 12.73 -4.97 16.02
CA THR A 305 12.94 -4.42 17.37
C THR A 305 12.05 -3.22 17.69
N LYS A 306 11.35 -2.67 16.68
CA LYS A 306 10.55 -1.45 16.79
C LYS A 306 9.03 -1.72 16.73
N PHE A 307 8.61 -2.98 16.73
CA PHE A 307 7.20 -3.34 16.90
C PHE A 307 6.70 -2.92 18.27
N THR A 308 5.48 -2.38 18.32
CA THR A 308 4.92 -1.79 19.54
C THR A 308 3.80 -2.63 20.14
N LEU A 309 3.03 -3.33 19.31
CA LEU A 309 1.94 -4.18 19.75
C LEU A 309 2.41 -5.63 19.90
N PRO A 310 2.11 -6.30 21.03
CA PRO A 310 2.48 -7.71 21.23
C PRO A 310 1.95 -8.63 20.11
N GLU A 311 0.71 -8.40 19.66
CA GLU A 311 0.03 -9.29 18.72
C GLU A 311 0.63 -9.22 17.31
N THR A 312 1.12 -8.05 16.87
CA THR A 312 1.81 -7.90 15.58
C THR A 312 3.27 -8.34 15.67
N LYS A 313 3.90 -8.20 16.85
CA LYS A 313 5.25 -8.72 17.09
C LYS A 313 5.32 -10.23 16.87
N GLU A 314 4.27 -10.98 17.20
CA GLU A 314 4.20 -12.42 16.92
C GLU A 314 4.37 -12.74 15.42
N TRP A 315 3.87 -11.88 14.52
CA TRP A 315 4.06 -12.06 13.08
C TRP A 315 5.51 -11.84 12.66
N ALA A 316 6.16 -10.80 13.20
CA ALA A 316 7.58 -10.55 12.95
C ALA A 316 8.44 -11.72 13.46
N ASP A 317 8.19 -12.19 14.68
CA ASP A 317 8.91 -13.32 15.27
C ASP A 317 8.71 -14.61 14.46
N ALA A 318 7.51 -14.83 13.90
CA ALA A 318 7.24 -15.98 13.03
C ALA A 318 8.00 -15.87 11.70
N LEU A 319 8.04 -14.69 11.09
CA LEU A 319 8.76 -14.47 9.84
C LEU A 319 10.27 -14.57 10.01
N LEU A 320 10.84 -14.07 11.12
CA LEU A 320 12.27 -14.25 11.40
C LEU A 320 12.63 -15.73 11.57
N LYS A 321 11.78 -16.54 12.20
CA LYS A 321 11.97 -18.00 12.24
C LYS A 321 11.90 -18.65 10.85
N GLU A 322 10.99 -18.18 9.99
CA GLU A 322 10.94 -18.62 8.59
C GLU A 322 12.24 -18.28 7.85
N ARG A 323 12.78 -17.08 8.09
CA ARG A 323 14.05 -16.62 7.53
C ARG A 323 15.23 -17.48 8.00
N GLU A 324 15.31 -17.77 9.29
CA GLU A 324 16.34 -18.70 9.83
C GLU A 324 16.26 -20.07 9.15
N HIS A 325 15.05 -20.60 8.94
CA HIS A 325 14.87 -21.87 8.24
C HIS A 325 15.35 -21.81 6.78
N PHE A 326 15.09 -20.70 6.09
CA PHE A 326 15.52 -20.48 4.71
C PHE A 326 17.04 -20.42 4.56
N TRP A 327 17.72 -19.69 5.44
CA TRP A 327 19.19 -19.59 5.42
C TRP A 327 19.88 -20.87 5.94
N GLY A 328 19.22 -21.59 6.85
CA GLY A 328 19.71 -22.88 7.35
C GLY A 328 21.07 -22.74 8.03
N THR A 329 22.09 -23.40 7.50
CA THR A 329 23.46 -23.32 8.04
C THR A 329 24.30 -22.21 7.40
N GLN A 330 23.77 -21.47 6.44
CA GLN A 330 24.50 -20.39 5.77
C GLN A 330 24.59 -19.17 6.69
N GLN A 331 25.78 -18.58 6.77
CA GLN A 331 25.97 -17.35 7.51
C GLN A 331 25.22 -16.21 6.82
N HIS A 332 24.49 -15.44 7.61
CA HIS A 332 23.72 -14.30 7.17
C HIS A 332 23.58 -13.28 8.33
N VAL A 333 23.12 -12.07 8.02
CA VAL A 333 22.98 -10.97 8.98
C VAL A 333 21.68 -11.11 9.78
N HIS A 334 21.79 -10.92 11.10
CA HIS A 334 20.66 -10.80 12.04
C HIS A 334 20.51 -9.34 12.46
N GLY A 335 19.82 -8.53 11.64
CA GLY A 335 19.72 -7.08 11.86
C GLY A 335 19.05 -6.69 13.18
N GLU A 336 18.17 -7.54 13.69
CA GLU A 336 17.51 -7.44 14.99
C GLU A 336 18.49 -7.49 16.17
N ASP A 337 19.63 -8.17 16.01
CA ASP A 337 20.69 -8.27 17.01
C ASP A 337 21.77 -7.17 16.83
N GLY A 338 21.60 -6.30 15.82
CA GLY A 338 22.48 -5.17 15.56
C GLY A 338 23.93 -5.58 15.28
N ILE A 339 24.88 -4.98 16.02
CA ILE A 339 26.31 -5.23 15.81
C ILE A 339 26.67 -6.70 16.08
N GLU A 340 26.04 -7.31 17.09
CA GLU A 340 26.27 -8.73 17.42
C GLU A 340 25.74 -9.66 16.33
N GLY A 341 24.69 -9.23 15.62
CA GLY A 341 24.13 -9.92 14.45
C GLY A 341 24.81 -9.61 13.11
N GLY A 342 25.93 -8.88 13.11
CA GLY A 342 26.72 -8.61 11.90
C GLY A 342 26.41 -7.28 11.19
N VAL A 343 25.58 -6.40 11.77
CA VAL A 343 25.37 -5.04 11.24
C VAL A 343 26.60 -4.16 11.50
N GLN A 344 27.02 -3.38 10.51
CA GLN A 344 28.14 -2.46 10.66
C GLN A 344 27.81 -1.33 11.66
N LYS A 345 28.81 -0.89 12.44
CA LYS A 345 28.60 0.06 13.56
C LYS A 345 28.05 1.43 13.12
N ASP A 346 28.54 1.95 12.00
CA ASP A 346 28.06 3.19 11.39
C ASP A 346 26.60 3.07 10.94
N ARG A 347 26.23 1.92 10.37
CA ARG A 347 24.86 1.62 9.95
C ARG A 347 23.90 1.50 11.13
N ARG A 348 24.34 0.85 12.21
CA ARG A 348 23.57 0.78 13.45
C ARG A 348 23.29 2.18 14.02
N GLN A 349 24.30 3.06 14.05
CA GLN A 349 24.10 4.44 14.51
C GLN A 349 23.10 5.20 13.63
N GLN A 350 23.15 5.05 12.31
CA GLN A 350 22.20 5.68 11.39
C GLN A 350 20.76 5.19 11.62
N GLN A 351 20.57 3.90 11.89
CA GLN A 351 19.27 3.32 12.23
C GLN A 351 18.74 3.87 13.55
N ASP A 352 19.56 3.85 14.60
CA ASP A 352 19.18 4.37 15.92
C ASP A 352 18.84 5.87 15.82
N ASP A 353 19.66 6.67 15.15
CA ASP A 353 19.40 8.10 14.91
C ASP A 353 18.07 8.35 14.18
N TYR A 354 17.69 7.50 13.23
CA TYR A 354 16.44 7.63 12.49
C TYR A 354 15.22 7.33 13.38
N TYR A 355 15.28 6.26 14.17
CA TYR A 355 14.15 5.81 15.00
C TYR A 355 14.07 6.49 16.39
N GLU A 356 15.17 7.01 16.94
CA GLU A 356 15.22 7.56 18.31
C GLU A 356 15.13 9.08 18.39
N ARG A 357 15.32 9.82 17.29
CA ARG A 357 15.12 11.28 17.28
C ARG A 357 13.62 11.58 17.46
N LYS A 358 13.25 11.96 18.69
CA LYS A 358 11.91 12.49 19.02
C LYS A 358 11.76 13.93 18.55
#